data_AF-A0A2C6KEV6-F1
#
_entry.id   AF-A0A2C6KEV6-F1
#
_cell.length_a   1.000
_cell.length_b   1.000
_cell.length_c   1.000
_cell.angle_alpha   90.00
_cell.angle_beta   90.00
_cell.angle_gamma   90.00
#
_symmetry.space_group_name_H-M   'P 1'
#
loop_
_entity.id
_entity.type
_entity.pdbx_description
1 polymer ?
#
loop_
_entity_poly.entity_id
_entity_poly.type
_entity_poly.pdbx_seq_one_letter_code
_entity_poly.pdbx_strand_id
1 'polypeptide(L)'
;MFQLPVPISDYTTDLKSALDNSMRILQAMLDICGEEAELRSALDVILLLQCLLQGTHPARSSLRVLPHLNHKSSSDKVLKRLEALGISSLPQLLEHESPVAVLSQGGLTDRQTREAFEVLQKLPKLRIHWKIYARKLEQGQGEEEDYKSVNEEEEVIYERIHPQRVITGDGEEVYIHHVEPGAELQLSVQLSYANRPSTIAYTPRHHKQKTAGWFLLLGDADEEVDELIALRRAHMPKRNRADVTFDFSAPDVPDTTFVLTLYVCSDTYFGLDQEVKISIHTGGTSEGQREFSC
;
A
#
# COMPACT_ATOMS: atom_id res chain seq x y z
N MET A 1 13.46 -3.01 18.83
CA MET A 1 12.19 -2.26 18.95
C MET A 1 12.16 -1.28 20.12
N PHE A 2 12.42 -1.70 21.36
CA PHE A 2 12.20 -0.84 22.54
C PHE A 2 13.27 0.22 22.82
N GLN A 3 14.45 0.09 22.20
CA GLN A 3 15.60 1.02 22.31
C GLN A 3 16.18 1.10 23.73
N LEU A 4 16.33 -0.05 24.37
CA LEU A 4 16.96 -0.15 25.68
C LEU A 4 18.50 -0.08 25.51
N PRO A 5 19.22 0.51 26.48
CA PRO A 5 20.67 0.45 26.49
C PRO A 5 21.12 -1.02 26.60
N VAL A 6 22.10 -1.40 25.79
CA VAL A 6 22.68 -2.75 25.86
C VAL A 6 23.63 -2.84 27.06
N PRO A 7 23.63 -3.94 27.84
CA PRO A 7 24.49 -4.06 29.03
C PRO A 7 25.98 -4.10 28.72
N ILE A 8 26.37 -4.74 27.62
CA ILE A 8 27.75 -4.88 27.15
C ILE A 8 27.80 -4.79 25.62
N SER A 9 28.99 -4.58 25.06
CA SER A 9 29.21 -4.41 23.62
C SER A 9 28.77 -5.62 22.79
N ASP A 10 28.91 -6.84 23.31
CA ASP A 10 28.68 -8.08 22.57
C ASP A 10 27.23 -8.21 22.08
N TYR A 11 26.27 -7.76 22.89
CA TYR A 11 24.85 -7.69 22.51
C TYR A 11 24.60 -6.82 21.28
N THR A 12 25.49 -5.88 20.97
CA THR A 12 25.39 -5.09 19.74
C THR A 12 25.68 -5.93 18.51
N THR A 13 26.68 -6.82 18.59
CA THR A 13 27.03 -7.74 17.50
C THR A 13 25.97 -8.82 17.36
N ASP A 14 25.49 -9.37 18.48
CA ASP A 14 24.41 -10.36 18.49
C ASP A 14 23.12 -9.80 17.91
N LEU A 15 22.76 -8.56 18.27
CA LEU A 15 21.59 -7.88 17.71
C LEU A 15 21.68 -7.73 16.19
N LYS A 16 22.85 -7.38 15.63
CA LYS A 16 23.04 -7.26 14.18
C LYS A 16 22.82 -8.59 13.47
N SER A 17 23.38 -9.67 14.01
CA SER A 17 23.21 -11.02 13.48
C SER A 17 21.76 -11.49 13.58
N ALA A 18 21.10 -11.26 14.71
CA ALA A 18 19.68 -11.57 14.89
C ALA A 18 18.81 -10.82 13.89
N LEU A 19 19.02 -9.50 13.72
CA LEU A 19 18.26 -8.69 12.76
C LEU A 19 18.44 -9.19 11.32
N ASP A 20 19.64 -9.58 10.91
CA ASP A 20 19.89 -10.11 9.57
C ASP A 20 19.11 -11.38 9.28
N ASN A 21 19.08 -12.31 10.25
CA ASN A 21 18.33 -13.56 10.12
C ASN A 21 16.82 -13.32 10.18
N SER A 22 16.34 -12.41 11.06
CA SER A 22 14.93 -12.07 11.16
C SER A 22 14.35 -11.55 9.84
N MET A 23 15.09 -10.73 9.08
CA MET A 23 14.58 -10.22 7.80
C MET A 23 14.31 -11.33 6.78
N ARG A 24 15.13 -12.38 6.76
CA ARG A 24 14.94 -13.53 5.86
C ARG A 24 13.74 -14.38 6.27
N ILE A 25 13.59 -14.61 7.58
CA ILE A 25 12.46 -15.36 8.14
C ILE A 25 11.16 -14.62 7.83
N LEU A 26 11.11 -13.30 8.05
CA LEU A 26 9.91 -12.51 7.76
C LEU A 26 9.55 -12.49 6.27
N GLN A 27 10.55 -12.49 5.38
CA GLN A 27 10.28 -12.63 3.94
C GLN A 27 9.68 -14.00 3.62
N ALA A 28 10.24 -15.09 4.16
CA ALA A 28 9.70 -16.43 3.97
C ALA A 28 8.28 -16.59 4.55
N MET A 29 8.01 -15.99 5.71
CA MET A 29 6.66 -15.94 6.29
C MET A 29 5.68 -15.21 5.36
N LEU A 30 6.10 -14.08 4.78
CA LEU A 30 5.27 -13.32 3.85
C LEU A 30 4.98 -14.11 2.57
N ASP A 31 5.97 -14.85 2.07
CA ASP A 31 5.78 -15.70 0.90
C ASP A 31 4.79 -16.85 1.22
N ILE A 32 4.85 -17.44 2.41
CA ILE A 32 3.83 -18.43 2.88
C ILE A 32 2.44 -17.81 2.98
N CYS A 33 2.29 -16.62 3.58
CA CYS A 33 0.99 -15.95 3.63
C CYS A 33 0.43 -15.69 2.22
N GLY A 34 1.30 -15.45 1.24
CA GLY A 34 0.91 -15.32 -0.18
C GLY A 34 0.34 -16.61 -0.77
N GLU A 35 0.91 -17.77 -0.43
CA GLU A 35 0.44 -19.08 -0.93
C GLU A 35 -0.81 -19.57 -0.18
N GLU A 36 -0.93 -19.28 1.12
CA GLU A 36 -2.08 -19.65 1.96
C GLU A 36 -3.23 -18.64 1.88
N ALA A 37 -3.09 -17.57 1.08
CA ALA A 37 -4.07 -16.51 0.91
C ALA A 37 -4.49 -15.79 2.22
N GLU A 38 -3.58 -15.66 3.21
CA GLU A 38 -3.87 -14.99 4.49
C GLU A 38 -3.50 -13.49 4.45
N LEU A 39 -4.51 -12.61 4.33
CA LEU A 39 -4.28 -11.16 4.22
C LEU A 39 -3.79 -10.56 5.54
N ARG A 40 -4.48 -10.81 6.65
CA ARG A 40 -4.13 -10.24 7.96
C ARG A 40 -2.72 -10.61 8.39
N SER A 41 -2.37 -11.90 8.27
CA SER A 41 -1.04 -12.41 8.59
C SER A 41 0.03 -11.72 7.75
N ALA A 42 -0.20 -11.55 6.44
CA ALA A 42 0.73 -10.85 5.55
C ALA A 42 0.97 -9.39 5.99
N LEU A 43 -0.09 -8.66 6.32
CA LEU A 43 -0.01 -7.27 6.80
C LEU A 43 0.75 -7.17 8.14
N ASP A 44 0.49 -8.08 9.08
CA ASP A 44 1.17 -8.08 10.38
C ASP A 44 2.66 -8.44 10.24
N VAL A 45 3.03 -9.35 9.33
CA VAL A 45 4.44 -9.64 8.98
C VAL A 45 5.14 -8.43 8.39
N ILE A 46 4.49 -7.70 7.47
CA ILE A 46 5.04 -6.46 6.88
C ILE A 46 5.24 -5.39 7.96
N LEU A 47 4.25 -5.19 8.83
CA LEU A 47 4.34 -4.25 9.94
C LEU A 47 5.50 -4.59 10.89
N LEU A 48 5.69 -5.88 11.20
CA LEU A 48 6.80 -6.36 12.01
C LEU A 48 8.15 -6.05 11.35
N LEU A 49 8.27 -6.29 10.04
CA LEU A 49 9.45 -6.00 9.24
C LEU A 49 9.80 -4.49 9.26
N GLN A 50 8.82 -3.62 9.03
CA GLN A 50 8.99 -2.17 9.12
C GLN A 50 9.45 -1.73 10.52
N CYS A 51 8.84 -2.30 11.57
CA CYS A 51 9.18 -1.97 12.95
C CYS A 51 10.61 -2.39 13.32
N LEU A 52 11.08 -3.53 12.83
CA LEU A 52 12.48 -3.97 13.02
C LEU A 52 13.45 -3.04 12.29
N LEU A 53 13.17 -2.65 11.04
CA LEU A 53 14.02 -1.75 10.26
C LEU A 53 14.10 -0.34 10.85
N GLN A 54 12.98 0.22 11.30
CA GLN A 54 12.94 1.54 11.94
C GLN A 54 13.33 1.52 13.43
N GLY A 55 13.51 0.33 14.00
CA GLY A 55 13.76 0.15 15.43
C GLY A 55 12.66 0.79 16.29
N THR A 56 11.40 0.63 15.89
CA THR A 56 10.20 1.15 16.57
C THR A 56 9.28 0.01 16.98
N HIS A 57 8.10 0.33 17.49
CA HIS A 57 7.05 -0.60 17.89
C HIS A 57 5.72 -0.14 17.30
N PRO A 58 4.80 -1.04 16.90
CA PRO A 58 3.54 -0.66 16.25
C PRO A 58 2.70 0.37 17.02
N ALA A 59 2.61 0.21 18.34
CA ALA A 59 1.87 1.14 19.21
C ALA A 59 2.54 2.53 19.40
N ARG A 60 3.65 2.84 18.74
CA ARG A 60 4.32 4.15 18.84
C ARG A 60 3.95 5.01 17.63
N SER A 61 3.88 6.34 17.82
CA SER A 61 3.68 7.27 16.69
C SER A 61 4.73 7.08 15.60
N SER A 62 4.27 7.09 14.34
CA SER A 62 5.13 7.01 13.15
C SER A 62 6.08 8.21 13.00
N LEU A 63 5.78 9.33 13.66
CA LEU A 63 6.65 10.52 13.71
C LEU A 63 8.04 10.21 14.32
N ARG A 64 8.17 9.12 15.08
CA ARG A 64 9.45 8.68 15.67
C ARG A 64 10.48 8.18 14.65
N VAL A 65 10.10 8.05 13.38
CA VAL A 65 11.04 7.84 12.27
C VAL A 65 11.97 9.04 12.10
N LEU A 66 11.49 10.26 12.39
CA LEU A 66 12.28 11.49 12.23
C LEU A 66 13.34 11.66 13.34
N PRO A 67 14.49 12.29 13.02
CA PRO A 67 15.48 12.62 14.04
C PRO A 67 14.87 13.56 15.09
N HIS A 68 15.41 13.53 16.31
CA HIS A 68 14.95 14.32 17.48
C HIS A 68 13.57 13.96 18.03
N LEU A 69 12.72 13.26 17.28
CA LEU A 69 11.46 12.68 17.75
C LEU A 69 11.59 11.21 18.17
N ASN A 70 12.77 10.65 17.92
CA ASN A 70 13.06 9.23 18.01
C ASN A 70 13.24 8.70 19.47
N HIS A 71 13.57 9.56 20.45
CA HIS A 71 13.82 9.19 21.85
C HIS A 71 12.60 9.37 22.76
N LYS A 72 12.18 8.29 23.44
CA LYS A 72 10.94 8.23 24.25
C LYS A 72 10.79 9.39 25.25
N SER A 73 11.74 9.58 26.16
CA SER A 73 11.55 10.50 27.30
C SER A 73 11.50 11.98 26.94
N SER A 74 12.18 12.39 25.86
CA SER A 74 12.29 13.81 25.49
C SER A 74 11.26 14.21 24.45
N SER A 75 10.84 13.30 23.56
CA SER A 75 9.94 13.63 22.46
C SER A 75 8.45 13.52 22.79
N ASP A 76 8.05 12.87 23.88
CA ASP A 76 6.62 12.71 24.23
C ASP A 76 5.89 14.05 24.39
N LYS A 77 6.56 15.07 24.96
CA LYS A 77 5.99 16.42 25.07
C LYS A 77 5.81 17.08 23.71
N VAL A 78 6.76 16.88 22.80
CA VAL A 78 6.73 17.42 21.43
C VAL A 78 5.63 16.72 20.64
N LEU A 79 5.53 15.39 20.72
CA LEU A 79 4.51 14.60 20.03
C LEU A 79 3.09 14.99 20.46
N LYS A 80 2.83 15.18 21.77
CA LYS A 80 1.53 15.66 22.26
C LYS A 80 1.18 17.06 21.76
N ARG A 81 2.17 17.94 21.60
CA ARG A 81 1.96 19.27 21.02
C ARG A 81 1.67 19.20 19.53
N LEU A 82 2.39 18.36 18.79
CA LEU A 82 2.13 18.12 17.37
C LEU A 82 0.72 17.55 17.16
N GLU A 83 0.28 16.62 18.01
CA GLU A 83 -1.08 16.09 18.00
C GLU A 83 -2.12 17.18 18.24
N ALA A 84 -1.88 18.08 19.20
CA ALA A 84 -2.74 19.26 19.42
C ALA A 84 -2.74 20.25 18.24
N LEU A 85 -1.71 20.24 17.40
CA LEU A 85 -1.63 20.99 16.15
C LEU A 85 -2.22 20.21 14.95
N GLY A 86 -2.85 19.06 15.19
CA GLY A 86 -3.48 18.22 14.16
C GLY A 86 -2.53 17.24 13.46
N ILE A 87 -1.31 17.06 13.95
CA ILE A 87 -0.30 16.15 13.39
C ILE A 87 -0.04 14.98 14.35
N SER A 88 -0.74 13.86 14.13
CA SER A 88 -0.56 12.61 14.87
C SER A 88 0.29 11.57 14.12
N SER A 89 0.36 11.69 12.78
CA SER A 89 1.02 10.72 11.91
C SER A 89 2.08 11.36 10.99
N LEU A 90 2.94 10.50 10.44
CA LEU A 90 4.01 10.89 9.53
C LEU A 90 3.48 11.38 8.17
N PRO A 91 2.47 10.75 7.56
CA PRO A 91 1.88 11.25 6.31
C PRO A 91 1.28 12.65 6.46
N GLN A 92 0.61 12.94 7.59
CA GLN A 92 0.07 14.28 7.85
C GLN A 92 1.18 15.34 7.84
N LEU A 93 2.32 15.06 8.49
CA LEU A 93 3.46 15.97 8.49
C LEU A 93 4.12 16.09 7.10
N LEU A 94 4.16 15.00 6.32
CA LEU A 94 4.73 14.96 4.97
C LEU A 94 3.89 15.71 3.93
N GLU A 95 2.57 15.76 4.12
CA GLU A 95 1.62 16.50 3.27
C GLU A 95 1.38 17.95 3.74
N HIS A 96 1.78 18.29 4.96
CA HIS A 96 1.57 19.63 5.53
C HIS A 96 2.27 20.73 4.74
N GLU A 97 1.64 21.90 4.59
CA GLU A 97 2.16 23.03 3.80
C GLU A 97 3.43 23.65 4.40
N SER A 98 3.47 23.77 5.73
CA SER A 98 4.60 24.36 6.47
C SER A 98 5.10 23.45 7.61
N PRO A 99 5.77 22.33 7.29
CA PRO A 99 6.22 21.36 8.30
C PRO A 99 7.26 21.97 9.24
N VAL A 100 8.07 22.92 8.76
CA VAL A 100 9.06 23.65 9.57
C VAL A 100 8.39 24.45 10.69
N ALA A 101 7.31 25.18 10.38
CA ALA A 101 6.60 25.97 11.38
C ALA A 101 5.96 25.07 12.44
N VAL A 102 5.33 23.98 12.02
CA VAL A 102 4.67 23.03 12.95
C VAL A 102 5.68 22.33 13.85
N LEU A 103 6.83 21.91 13.31
CA LEU A 103 7.90 21.31 14.11
C LEU A 103 8.49 22.29 15.14
N SER A 104 8.66 23.56 14.75
CA SER A 104 9.10 24.62 15.66
C SER A 104 8.07 24.89 16.76
N GLN A 105 6.79 25.02 16.40
CA GLN A 105 5.67 25.18 17.36
C GLN A 105 5.51 23.97 18.30
N GLY A 106 5.81 22.77 17.80
CA GLY A 106 5.88 21.54 18.59
C GLY A 106 6.95 21.59 19.69
N GLY A 107 7.93 22.49 19.58
CA GLY A 107 8.97 22.73 20.57
C GLY A 107 10.34 22.20 20.18
N LEU A 108 10.58 21.89 18.90
CA LEU A 108 11.93 21.64 18.40
C LEU A 108 12.70 22.96 18.23
N THR A 109 13.98 22.95 18.58
CA THR A 109 14.89 24.06 18.27
C THR A 109 15.06 24.25 16.76
N ASP A 110 15.54 25.41 16.33
CA ASP A 110 15.78 25.68 14.90
C ASP A 110 16.71 24.66 14.25
N ARG A 111 17.77 24.25 14.97
CA ARG A 111 18.71 23.22 14.48
C ARG A 111 18.00 21.88 14.29
N GLN A 112 17.26 21.43 15.31
CA GLN A 112 16.54 20.15 15.26
C GLN A 112 15.45 20.15 14.19
N THR A 113 14.75 21.27 14.04
CA THR A 113 13.71 21.45 13.02
C THR A 113 14.32 21.33 11.62
N ARG A 114 15.46 21.97 11.35
CA ARG A 114 16.16 21.85 10.07
C ARG A 114 16.58 20.40 9.79
N GLU A 115 17.22 19.73 10.74
CA GLU A 115 17.66 18.33 10.57
C GLU A 115 16.48 17.37 10.36
N ALA A 116 15.37 17.55 11.08
CA ALA A 116 14.15 16.76 10.88
C ALA A 116 13.52 17.03 9.51
N PHE A 117 13.48 18.28 9.09
CA PHE A 117 12.95 18.67 7.79
C PHE A 117 13.79 18.11 6.62
N GLU A 118 15.12 18.13 6.73
CA GLU A 118 16.02 17.54 5.73
C GLU A 118 15.77 16.04 5.52
N VAL A 119 15.47 15.30 6.60
CA VAL A 119 15.07 13.89 6.51
C VAL A 119 13.66 13.76 5.92
N LEU A 120 12.70 14.54 6.41
CA LEU A 120 11.31 14.53 5.96
C LEU A 120 11.20 14.71 4.43
N GLN A 121 11.94 15.67 3.87
CA GLN A 121 11.94 15.93 2.41
C GLN A 121 12.46 14.75 1.58
N LYS A 122 13.30 13.90 2.17
CA LYS A 122 13.90 12.71 1.54
C LYS A 122 13.08 11.44 1.73
N LEU A 123 12.01 11.48 2.56
CA LEU A 123 11.10 10.36 2.71
C LEU A 123 10.19 10.22 1.47
N PRO A 124 9.79 9.01 1.07
CA PRO A 124 8.93 8.82 -0.09
C PRO A 124 7.55 9.45 0.07
N LYS A 125 7.18 10.37 -0.83
CA LYS A 125 5.80 10.88 -0.98
C LYS A 125 5.14 10.14 -2.14
N LEU A 126 4.55 8.98 -1.84
CA LEU A 126 3.98 8.06 -2.83
C LEU A 126 2.63 8.55 -3.34
N ARG A 127 2.41 8.39 -4.65
CA ARG A 127 1.13 8.58 -5.34
C ARG A 127 0.76 7.28 -6.04
N ILE A 128 -0.49 6.90 -5.87
CA ILE A 128 -1.07 5.66 -6.42
C ILE A 128 -2.10 6.08 -7.45
N HIS A 129 -1.94 5.60 -8.68
CA HIS A 129 -2.97 5.69 -9.72
C HIS A 129 -3.34 4.27 -10.10
N TRP A 130 -4.62 3.98 -10.23
CA TRP A 130 -5.07 2.63 -10.53
C TRP A 130 -6.25 2.64 -11.50
N LYS A 131 -6.43 1.54 -12.20
CA LYS A 131 -7.51 1.33 -13.19
C LYS A 131 -7.88 -0.15 -13.21
N ILE A 132 -9.17 -0.44 -13.32
CA ILE A 132 -9.68 -1.79 -13.54
C ILE A 132 -10.01 -1.98 -15.01
N TYR A 133 -9.74 -3.18 -15.50
CA TYR A 133 -10.08 -3.65 -16.83
C TYR A 133 -10.79 -5.00 -16.75
N ALA A 134 -11.70 -5.28 -17.68
CA ALA A 134 -12.29 -6.59 -17.88
C ALA A 134 -11.80 -7.19 -19.21
N ARG A 135 -11.56 -8.50 -19.21
CA ARG A 135 -11.25 -9.23 -20.45
C ARG A 135 -12.50 -9.29 -21.32
N LYS A 136 -12.35 -8.96 -22.60
CA LYS A 136 -13.35 -9.27 -23.63
C LYS A 136 -13.01 -10.61 -24.27
N LEU A 137 -14.00 -11.49 -24.32
CA LEU A 137 -13.97 -12.63 -25.24
C LEU A 137 -14.30 -12.09 -26.63
N GLU A 138 -13.45 -12.38 -27.62
CA GLU A 138 -13.85 -12.15 -29.01
C GLU A 138 -15.08 -13.04 -29.26
N GLN A 139 -16.22 -12.41 -29.55
CA GLN A 139 -17.33 -13.14 -30.12
C GLN A 139 -16.90 -13.56 -31.53
N GLY A 140 -16.35 -14.77 -31.64
CA GLY A 140 -16.24 -15.45 -32.93
C GLY A 140 -17.63 -15.45 -33.55
N GLN A 141 -17.81 -14.66 -34.61
CA GLN A 141 -18.93 -14.85 -35.51
C GLN A 141 -18.79 -16.28 -36.03
N GLY A 142 -19.69 -17.15 -35.59
CA GLY A 142 -19.68 -18.54 -35.98
C GLY A 142 -19.92 -18.65 -37.48
N GLU A 143 -18.88 -19.00 -38.24
CA GLU A 143 -19.03 -19.70 -39.50
C GLU A 143 -17.95 -20.79 -39.57
N GLU A 144 -18.45 -22.03 -39.51
CA GLU A 144 -17.93 -23.32 -39.97
C GLU A 144 -16.44 -23.68 -39.85
N GLU A 145 -16.24 -24.87 -39.27
CA GLU A 145 -15.01 -25.62 -39.12
C GLU A 145 -14.13 -25.62 -40.40
N ASP A 146 -12.91 -25.09 -40.30
CA ASP A 146 -11.80 -25.59 -41.12
C ASP A 146 -10.53 -25.74 -40.29
N TYR A 147 -9.96 -26.93 -40.34
CA TYR A 147 -8.78 -27.33 -39.61
C TYR A 147 -7.55 -26.66 -40.22
N LYS A 148 -6.96 -25.65 -39.57
CA LYS A 148 -5.54 -25.26 -39.76
C LYS A 148 -4.98 -24.33 -38.68
N SER A 149 -3.73 -24.64 -38.33
CA SER A 149 -2.71 -23.90 -37.58
C SER A 149 -2.94 -23.64 -36.09
N VAL A 150 -2.24 -24.45 -35.29
CA VAL A 150 -1.86 -24.19 -33.89
C VAL A 150 -0.83 -23.06 -33.85
N ASN A 151 -0.99 -22.14 -32.88
CA ASN A 151 -0.21 -20.94 -32.57
C ASN A 151 -0.64 -19.63 -33.24
N GLU A 152 -1.90 -19.22 -33.03
CA GLU A 152 -2.21 -17.81 -32.88
C GLU A 152 -2.36 -17.56 -31.38
N GLU A 153 -1.46 -16.77 -30.79
CA GLU A 153 -1.65 -16.25 -29.43
C GLU A 153 -2.89 -15.35 -29.50
N GLU A 154 -4.04 -15.84 -29.04
CA GLU A 154 -5.27 -15.05 -28.96
C GLU A 154 -4.96 -13.71 -28.28
N GLU A 155 -5.14 -12.60 -29.01
CA GLU A 155 -4.83 -11.27 -28.49
C GLU A 155 -5.85 -10.94 -27.40
N VAL A 156 -5.43 -11.05 -26.13
CA VAL A 156 -6.33 -10.81 -25.00
C VAL A 156 -6.63 -9.31 -24.89
N ILE A 157 -7.83 -8.90 -25.31
CA ILE A 157 -8.27 -7.51 -25.26
C ILE A 157 -8.88 -7.20 -23.89
N TYR A 158 -8.34 -6.18 -23.24
CA TYR A 158 -8.84 -5.64 -21.97
C TYR A 158 -9.54 -4.29 -22.19
N GLU A 159 -10.80 -4.17 -21.75
CA GLU A 159 -11.53 -2.91 -21.76
C GLU A 159 -11.52 -2.25 -20.38
N ARG A 160 -11.27 -0.94 -20.34
CA ARG A 160 -11.25 -0.18 -19.09
C ARG A 160 -12.66 -0.03 -18.52
N ILE A 161 -12.83 -0.40 -17.26
CA ILE A 161 -14.07 -0.21 -16.51
C ILE A 161 -14.02 1.15 -15.81
N HIS A 162 -14.94 2.04 -16.19
CA HIS A 162 -15.10 3.34 -15.55
C HIS A 162 -16.07 3.23 -14.38
N PRO A 163 -15.73 3.78 -13.20
CA PRO A 163 -16.64 3.72 -12.07
C PRO A 163 -17.84 4.64 -12.27
N GLN A 164 -18.98 4.21 -11.75
CA GLN A 164 -20.19 5.03 -11.65
C GLN A 164 -20.28 5.63 -10.24
N ARG A 165 -20.66 6.90 -10.17
CA ARG A 165 -20.86 7.61 -8.89
C ARG A 165 -22.24 7.26 -8.35
N VAL A 166 -22.28 6.68 -7.16
CA VAL A 166 -23.50 6.30 -6.43
C VAL A 166 -23.49 7.01 -5.08
N ILE A 167 -24.63 7.57 -4.69
CA ILE A 167 -24.82 8.16 -3.36
C ILE A 167 -25.51 7.12 -2.50
N THR A 168 -24.89 6.71 -1.40
CA THR A 168 -25.46 5.74 -0.46
C THR A 168 -26.62 6.35 0.33
N GLY A 169 -27.41 5.53 1.01
CA GLY A 169 -28.52 6.00 1.86
C GLY A 169 -28.07 6.98 2.96
N ASP A 170 -26.80 6.90 3.35
CA ASP A 170 -26.17 7.77 4.36
C ASP A 170 -25.62 9.09 3.78
N GLY A 171 -25.75 9.29 2.47
CA GLY A 171 -25.26 10.48 1.76
C GLY A 171 -23.78 10.45 1.40
N GLU A 172 -23.10 9.30 1.58
CA GLU A 172 -21.71 9.14 1.15
C GLU A 172 -21.61 8.87 -0.34
N GLU A 173 -20.60 9.47 -0.98
CA GLU A 173 -20.33 9.25 -2.41
C GLU A 173 -19.36 8.07 -2.58
N VAL A 174 -19.84 7.02 -3.25
CA VAL A 174 -19.06 5.82 -3.56
C VAL A 174 -18.96 5.64 -5.07
N TYR A 175 -17.78 5.20 -5.51
CA TYR A 175 -17.50 4.90 -6.91
C TYR A 175 -17.52 3.39 -7.12
N ILE A 176 -18.46 2.89 -7.92
CA ILE A 176 -18.69 1.46 -8.10
C ILE A 176 -18.33 1.04 -9.52
N HIS A 177 -17.56 -0.03 -9.66
CA HIS A 177 -17.22 -0.65 -10.94
C HIS A 177 -18.22 -1.78 -11.24
N HIS A 178 -19.01 -1.63 -12.30
CA HIS A 178 -19.97 -2.64 -12.72
C HIS A 178 -19.31 -3.62 -13.69
N VAL A 179 -19.46 -4.91 -13.41
CA VAL A 179 -18.86 -6.01 -14.18
C VAL A 179 -19.86 -7.16 -14.31
N GLU A 180 -19.72 -7.96 -15.37
CA GLU A 180 -20.49 -9.19 -15.48
C GLU A 180 -20.05 -10.22 -14.43
N PRO A 181 -20.95 -11.07 -13.91
CA PRO A 181 -20.59 -12.18 -13.04
C PRO A 181 -19.53 -13.08 -13.69
N GLY A 182 -18.56 -13.53 -12.89
CA GLY A 182 -17.48 -14.40 -13.38
C GLY A 182 -16.46 -13.72 -14.32
N ALA A 183 -16.55 -12.40 -14.55
CA ALA A 183 -15.63 -11.70 -15.44
C ALA A 183 -14.17 -11.81 -14.97
N GLU A 184 -13.25 -12.08 -15.90
CA GLU A 184 -11.82 -11.97 -15.67
C GLU A 184 -11.41 -10.49 -15.66
N LEU A 185 -10.81 -10.05 -14.57
CA LEU A 185 -10.46 -8.67 -14.29
C LEU A 185 -8.95 -8.49 -14.15
N GLN A 186 -8.48 -7.31 -14.55
CA GLN A 186 -7.12 -6.86 -14.31
C GLN A 186 -7.12 -5.49 -13.62
N LEU A 187 -6.47 -5.39 -12.46
CA LEU A 187 -6.17 -4.14 -11.79
C LEU A 187 -4.75 -3.69 -12.17
N SER A 188 -4.64 -2.58 -12.90
CA SER A 188 -3.37 -1.93 -13.20
C SER A 188 -3.10 -0.84 -12.16
N VAL A 189 -1.96 -0.92 -11.47
CA VAL A 189 -1.52 0.01 -10.43
C VAL A 189 -0.21 0.67 -10.86
N GLN A 190 -0.23 1.99 -10.96
CA GLN A 190 0.93 2.82 -11.20
C GLN A 190 1.32 3.56 -9.92
N LEU A 191 2.52 3.29 -9.44
CA LEU A 191 3.17 3.99 -8.34
C LEU A 191 4.06 5.10 -8.89
N SER A 192 4.03 6.29 -8.28
CA SER A 192 4.97 7.38 -8.56
C SER A 192 5.34 8.16 -7.30
N TYR A 193 6.51 8.81 -7.29
CA TYR A 193 6.86 9.73 -6.22
C TYR A 193 6.52 11.17 -6.60
N ALA A 194 5.76 11.86 -5.73
CA ALA A 194 5.49 13.29 -5.85
C ALA A 194 6.69 14.17 -5.44
N ASN A 195 7.68 13.57 -4.77
CA ASN A 195 8.95 14.21 -4.43
C ASN A 195 10.15 13.41 -4.96
N ARG A 196 11.36 13.80 -4.57
CA ARG A 196 12.62 13.11 -4.90
C ARG A 196 13.19 12.47 -3.62
N PRO A 197 12.73 11.28 -3.24
CA PRO A 197 13.25 10.62 -2.05
C PRO A 197 14.71 10.21 -2.23
N SER A 198 15.40 9.99 -1.11
CA SER A 198 16.76 9.45 -1.13
C SER A 198 16.77 8.00 -1.62
N THR A 199 17.75 7.64 -2.46
CA THR A 199 17.96 6.24 -2.88
C THR A 199 18.25 5.33 -1.69
N ILE A 200 19.06 5.81 -0.74
CA ILE A 200 19.33 5.11 0.51
C ILE A 200 18.29 5.55 1.53
N ALA A 201 17.55 4.59 2.07
CA ALA A 201 16.51 4.84 3.04
C ALA A 201 17.07 5.31 4.38
N TYR A 202 16.39 6.26 5.00
CA TYR A 202 16.73 6.73 6.34
C TYR A 202 16.33 5.68 7.37
N THR A 203 17.31 4.90 7.82
CA THR A 203 17.14 3.78 8.76
C THR A 203 18.24 3.84 9.84
N PRO A 204 18.26 4.88 10.69
CA PRO A 204 19.38 5.15 11.61
C PRO A 204 19.63 4.05 12.66
N ARG A 205 18.69 3.10 12.78
CA ARG A 205 18.74 1.98 13.72
C ARG A 205 18.97 0.63 13.05
N HIS A 206 19.03 0.61 11.72
CA HIS A 206 19.40 -0.57 10.98
C HIS A 206 20.90 -0.51 10.66
N HIS A 207 21.59 -1.63 10.79
CA HIS A 207 23.05 -1.69 10.65
C HIS A 207 23.51 -1.75 9.20
N LYS A 208 22.59 -1.89 8.24
CA LYS A 208 22.88 -1.96 6.80
C LYS A 208 22.16 -0.86 6.05
N GLN A 209 22.75 -0.44 4.94
CA GLN A 209 22.05 0.40 3.97
C GLN A 209 20.95 -0.41 3.30
N LYS A 210 19.81 0.24 3.07
CA LYS A 210 18.66 -0.34 2.39
C LYS A 210 18.08 0.67 1.41
N THR A 211 17.64 0.17 0.26
CA THR A 211 16.79 0.93 -0.67
C THR A 211 15.34 0.64 -0.32
N ALA A 212 14.50 1.66 -0.23
CA ALA A 212 13.09 1.47 0.03
C ALA A 212 12.39 0.82 -1.18
N GLY A 213 11.59 -0.21 -0.91
CA GLY A 213 10.68 -0.87 -1.82
C GLY A 213 9.25 -0.89 -1.26
N TRP A 214 8.36 -1.50 -2.03
CA TRP A 214 6.94 -1.55 -1.74
C TRP A 214 6.38 -2.95 -1.93
N PHE A 215 5.54 -3.36 -1.00
CA PHE A 215 4.61 -4.48 -1.15
C PHE A 215 3.27 -3.92 -1.63
N LEU A 216 2.67 -4.59 -2.60
CA LEU A 216 1.30 -4.32 -3.00
C LEU A 216 0.50 -5.60 -2.77
N LEU A 217 -0.56 -5.49 -1.98
CA LEU A 217 -1.46 -6.58 -1.64
C LEU A 217 -2.85 -6.20 -2.13
N LEU A 218 -3.49 -7.08 -2.88
CA LEU A 218 -4.90 -6.99 -3.21
C LEU A 218 -5.60 -8.10 -2.45
N GLY A 219 -6.65 -7.77 -1.70
CA GLY A 219 -7.40 -8.76 -0.94
C GLY A 219 -8.75 -8.24 -0.46
N ASP A 220 -9.56 -9.14 0.07
CA ASP A 220 -10.78 -8.81 0.78
C ASP A 220 -10.46 -8.61 2.27
N ALA A 221 -10.78 -7.43 2.78
CA ALA A 221 -10.48 -7.03 4.15
C ALA A 221 -11.65 -7.29 5.12
N ASP A 222 -12.74 -7.89 4.64
CA ASP A 222 -13.82 -8.36 5.50
C ASP A 222 -13.29 -9.38 6.51
N GLU A 223 -13.62 -9.19 7.79
CA GLU A 223 -13.10 -10.02 8.89
C GLU A 223 -13.54 -11.48 8.79
N GLU A 224 -14.66 -11.76 8.10
CA GLU A 224 -15.15 -13.13 7.88
C GLU A 224 -14.43 -13.81 6.70
N VAL A 225 -13.87 -13.03 5.78
CA VAL A 225 -13.22 -13.53 4.56
C VAL A 225 -11.69 -13.60 4.71
N ASP A 226 -11.06 -12.50 5.13
CA ASP A 226 -9.61 -12.34 5.31
C ASP A 226 -8.75 -12.96 4.19
N GLU A 227 -9.12 -12.71 2.94
CA GLU A 227 -8.52 -13.38 1.78
C GLU A 227 -7.53 -12.46 1.05
N LEU A 228 -6.29 -12.94 0.92
CA LEU A 228 -5.27 -12.33 0.07
C LEU A 228 -5.38 -12.89 -1.35
N ILE A 229 -5.88 -12.08 -2.27
CA ILE A 229 -5.98 -12.42 -3.69
C ILE A 229 -4.60 -12.49 -4.33
N ALA A 230 -3.77 -11.47 -4.06
CA ALA A 230 -2.44 -11.42 -4.66
C ALA A 230 -1.48 -10.51 -3.91
N LEU A 231 -0.23 -10.95 -3.83
CA LEU A 231 0.90 -10.18 -3.32
C LEU A 231 1.94 -9.94 -4.43
N ARG A 232 2.37 -8.69 -4.55
CA ARG A 232 3.40 -8.26 -5.50
C ARG A 232 4.44 -7.36 -4.81
N ARG A 233 5.66 -7.36 -5.35
CA ARG A 233 6.75 -6.49 -4.89
C ARG A 233 7.07 -5.49 -5.99
N ALA A 234 7.18 -4.21 -5.62
CA ALA A 234 7.58 -3.14 -6.52
C ALA A 234 8.86 -2.46 -6.01
N HIS A 235 9.82 -2.33 -6.91
CA HIS A 235 10.99 -1.47 -6.72
C HIS A 235 10.85 -0.26 -7.62
N MET A 236 11.14 0.93 -7.09
CA MET A 236 11.03 2.16 -7.86
C MET A 236 12.32 2.36 -8.68
N PRO A 237 12.29 2.18 -10.02
CA PRO A 237 13.45 2.38 -10.87
C PRO A 237 13.85 3.86 -10.92
N LYS A 238 14.95 4.19 -11.59
CA LYS A 238 15.49 5.57 -11.73
C LYS A 238 14.46 6.62 -12.20
N ARG A 239 13.36 6.20 -12.83
CA ARG A 239 12.26 7.07 -13.27
C ARG A 239 11.22 7.37 -12.18
N ASN A 240 11.42 6.91 -10.94
CA ASN A 240 10.50 7.09 -9.81
C ASN A 240 9.05 6.67 -10.13
N ARG A 241 8.91 5.61 -10.94
CA ARG A 241 7.63 5.04 -11.35
C ARG A 241 7.72 3.53 -11.47
N ALA A 242 6.75 2.81 -10.92
CA ALA A 242 6.57 1.38 -11.12
C ALA A 242 5.13 1.10 -11.54
N ASP A 243 4.94 0.14 -12.43
CA ASP A 243 3.63 -0.33 -12.88
C ASP A 243 3.52 -1.80 -12.46
N VAL A 244 2.41 -2.18 -11.82
CA VAL A 244 2.12 -3.51 -11.28
C VAL A 244 0.71 -3.88 -11.69
N THR A 245 0.52 -5.11 -12.14
CA THR A 245 -0.81 -5.64 -12.49
C THR A 245 -1.20 -6.78 -11.55
N PHE A 246 -2.51 -6.88 -11.31
CA PHE A 246 -3.14 -7.98 -10.61
C PHE A 246 -4.23 -8.53 -11.50
N ASP A 247 -4.20 -9.84 -11.74
CA ASP A 247 -5.24 -10.54 -12.48
C ASP A 247 -6.06 -11.34 -11.47
N PHE A 248 -7.39 -11.24 -11.55
CA PHE A 248 -8.34 -11.90 -10.63
C PHE A 248 -9.70 -12.03 -11.31
N SER A 249 -10.61 -12.80 -10.74
CA SER A 249 -11.96 -12.96 -11.28
C SER A 249 -13.00 -12.36 -10.34
N ALA A 250 -14.06 -11.78 -10.91
CA ALA A 250 -15.25 -11.45 -10.14
C ALA A 250 -15.99 -12.73 -9.72
N PRO A 251 -16.70 -12.73 -8.57
CA PRO A 251 -17.58 -13.83 -8.22
C PRO A 251 -18.61 -14.11 -9.31
N ASP A 252 -18.91 -15.38 -9.56
CA ASP A 252 -19.99 -15.80 -10.48
C ASP A 252 -21.36 -15.77 -9.78
N VAL A 253 -21.66 -14.65 -9.14
CA VAL A 253 -22.92 -14.39 -8.44
C VAL A 253 -23.45 -13.05 -8.92
N PRO A 254 -24.66 -12.99 -9.49
CA PRO A 254 -25.25 -11.73 -9.94
C PRO A 254 -25.72 -10.86 -8.78
N ASP A 255 -25.93 -9.58 -9.08
CA ASP A 255 -26.46 -8.53 -8.20
C ASP A 255 -25.75 -8.44 -6.84
N THR A 256 -24.43 -8.68 -6.82
CA THR A 256 -23.63 -8.70 -5.59
C THR A 256 -22.57 -7.60 -5.61
N THR A 257 -22.45 -6.87 -4.50
CA THR A 257 -21.39 -5.87 -4.34
C THR A 257 -20.35 -6.40 -3.36
N PHE A 258 -19.08 -6.34 -3.76
CA PHE A 258 -17.94 -6.68 -2.91
C PHE A 258 -16.88 -5.58 -2.96
N VAL A 259 -16.02 -5.52 -1.95
CA VAL A 259 -15.00 -4.47 -1.83
C VAL A 259 -13.64 -5.11 -1.66
N LEU A 260 -12.78 -4.91 -2.64
CA LEU A 260 -11.37 -5.26 -2.50
C LEU A 260 -10.59 -4.06 -1.97
N THR A 261 -9.56 -4.34 -1.18
CA THR A 261 -8.63 -3.31 -0.72
C THR A 261 -7.25 -3.55 -1.30
N LEU A 262 -6.73 -2.54 -1.99
CA LEU A 262 -5.34 -2.47 -2.40
C LEU A 262 -4.52 -1.81 -1.29
N TYR A 263 -3.66 -2.60 -0.64
CA TYR A 263 -2.67 -2.10 0.31
C TYR A 263 -1.34 -1.87 -0.42
N VAL A 264 -0.76 -0.69 -0.22
CA VAL A 264 0.59 -0.36 -0.69
C VAL A 264 1.46 -0.06 0.52
N CYS A 265 2.22 -1.06 0.95
CA CYS A 265 2.99 -1.02 2.18
C CYS A 265 4.48 -0.84 1.89
N SER A 266 5.16 0.01 2.66
CA SER A 266 6.61 0.12 2.55
C SER A 266 7.28 -1.13 3.09
N ASP A 267 8.33 -1.60 2.43
CA ASP A 267 9.20 -2.63 2.99
C ASP A 267 10.22 -2.08 4.01
N THR A 268 10.13 -0.78 4.35
CA THR A 268 11.16 -0.07 5.11
C THR A 268 10.60 0.90 6.14
N TYR A 269 9.68 1.77 5.73
CA TYR A 269 9.22 2.88 6.56
C TYR A 269 7.92 2.52 7.26
N PHE A 270 7.90 2.71 8.58
CA PHE A 270 6.69 2.55 9.37
C PHE A 270 5.80 3.80 9.23
N GLY A 271 4.53 3.58 8.87
CA GLY A 271 3.51 4.62 8.78
C GLY A 271 3.49 5.41 7.47
N LEU A 272 4.07 4.88 6.39
CA LEU A 272 3.90 5.43 5.02
C LEU A 272 3.00 4.56 4.13
N ASP A 273 2.36 3.57 4.72
CA ASP A 273 1.46 2.64 4.03
C ASP A 273 0.17 3.36 3.63
N GLN A 274 -0.39 2.95 2.50
CA GLN A 274 -1.63 3.50 1.96
C GLN A 274 -2.59 2.36 1.62
N GLU A 275 -3.88 2.64 1.73
CA GLU A 275 -4.95 1.72 1.35
C GLU A 275 -5.89 2.40 0.35
N VAL A 276 -6.41 1.62 -0.59
CA VAL A 276 -7.40 2.05 -1.58
C VAL A 276 -8.51 1.02 -1.61
N LYS A 277 -9.72 1.43 -1.24
CA LYS A 277 -10.92 0.59 -1.36
C LYS A 277 -11.43 0.65 -2.79
N ILE A 278 -11.78 -0.51 -3.33
CA ILE A 278 -12.24 -0.71 -4.71
C ILE A 278 -13.56 -1.46 -4.65
N SER A 279 -14.67 -0.76 -4.87
CA SER A 279 -16.01 -1.33 -4.85
C SER A 279 -16.39 -1.85 -6.23
N ILE A 280 -16.75 -3.12 -6.31
CA ILE A 280 -17.13 -3.81 -7.55
C ILE A 280 -18.53 -4.39 -7.36
N HIS A 281 -19.39 -4.19 -8.34
CA HIS A 281 -20.73 -4.76 -8.38
C HIS A 281 -20.83 -5.73 -9.56
N THR A 282 -21.14 -6.98 -9.28
CA THR A 282 -21.50 -7.97 -10.28
C THR A 282 -22.96 -7.81 -10.64
N GLY A 283 -23.23 -7.50 -11.90
CA GLY A 283 -24.60 -7.28 -12.36
C GLY A 283 -24.56 -6.86 -13.82
N GLY A 284 -25.59 -7.24 -14.56
CA GLY A 284 -25.68 -6.87 -15.97
C GLY A 284 -25.56 -5.36 -16.08
N THR A 285 -24.63 -4.90 -16.93
CA THR A 285 -24.67 -3.49 -17.35
C THR A 285 -26.09 -3.21 -17.83
N SER A 286 -26.81 -2.32 -17.17
CA SER A 286 -28.19 -1.98 -17.54
C SER A 286 -28.18 -1.22 -18.86
N GLU A 287 -27.94 -1.92 -19.95
CA GLU A 287 -28.35 -1.52 -21.28
C GLU A 287 -29.89 -1.52 -21.31
N GLY A 288 -30.50 -0.40 -20.97
CA GLY A 288 -31.89 -0.12 -21.34
C GLY A 288 -32.85 0.25 -20.22
N GLN A 289 -32.68 1.44 -19.64
CA GLN A 289 -33.85 2.29 -19.44
C GLN A 289 -34.20 2.94 -20.79
N ARG A 290 -34.81 2.16 -21.69
CA ARG A 290 -35.69 2.76 -22.70
C ARG A 290 -36.93 3.23 -21.93
N GLU A 291 -37.05 4.54 -21.76
CA GLU A 291 -38.28 5.19 -21.33
C GLU A 291 -39.44 4.62 -22.15
N PHE A 292 -40.28 3.79 -21.52
CA PHE A 292 -41.62 3.54 -22.02
C PHE A 292 -42.45 4.79 -21.71
N SER A 293 -42.41 5.74 -22.63
CA SER A 293 -43.43 6.79 -22.73
C SER A 293 -44.73 6.16 -23.23
N CYS A 294 -45.74 6.09 -22.37
CA CYS A 294 -47.14 5.95 -22.75
C CYS A 294 -47.83 7.29 -22.52
#